data_AF-A0A2V1D5X7-F1
#
_entry.id   AF-A0A2V1D5X7-F1
#
_cell.length_a   1.000
_cell.length_b   1.000
_cell.length_c   1.000
_cell.angle_alpha   90.00
_cell.angle_beta   90.00
_cell.angle_gamma   90.00
#
_symmetry.space_group_name_H-M   'P 1'
#
loop_
_entity.id
_entity.type
_entity.pdbx_description
1 polymer ?
#
loop_
_entity_poly.entity_id
_entity_poly.type
_entity_poly.pdbx_seq_one_letter_code
_entity_poly.pdbx_strand_id
1 'polypeptide(L)'
;MNENGQLDPAENWILQKIVLSEAEVYAPGQTLNGVWARFNQATRCFKGLLSYRKVYEWYIDQAISWMIDEKVMYAELRPMLLDKSISADDGEHTIDNAGQMKLILDCVAKKQAELDKAGRGHLFPFGLKIIHCTPRSISKQLLQRELDDCMELKKQFPHLICGFDIVGAEDRPNHIGYYFEELVSFQRECEAQRLNIPFLFHAGETLL
;
A
#
# COMPACT_ATOMS: atom_id res chain seq x y z
N MET A 1 -20.46 -6.44 -14.96
CA MET A 1 -20.70 -7.90 -15.10
C MET A 1 -22.14 -8.12 -15.53
N ASN A 2 -22.35 -8.77 -16.66
CA ASN A 2 -23.68 -9.15 -17.12
C ASN A 2 -24.23 -10.36 -16.33
N GLU A 3 -25.46 -10.76 -16.62
CA GLU A 3 -26.17 -11.88 -15.95
C GLU A 3 -25.42 -13.22 -16.02
N ASN A 4 -24.41 -13.34 -16.90
CA ASN A 4 -23.57 -14.53 -17.07
C ASN A 4 -22.18 -14.39 -16.42
N GLY A 5 -21.94 -13.33 -15.64
CA GLY A 5 -20.64 -13.08 -14.99
C GLY A 5 -19.54 -12.60 -15.93
N GLN A 6 -19.87 -12.24 -17.19
CA GLN A 6 -18.88 -11.69 -18.13
C GLN A 6 -18.79 -10.17 -17.97
N LEU A 7 -17.57 -9.65 -18.14
CA LEU A 7 -17.32 -8.22 -18.18
C LEU A 7 -17.82 -7.63 -19.51
N ASP A 8 -18.41 -6.44 -19.45
CA ASP A 8 -18.81 -5.67 -20.63
C ASP A 8 -17.57 -5.14 -21.38
N PRO A 9 -17.70 -4.67 -22.63
CA PRO A 9 -16.55 -4.15 -23.39
C PRO A 9 -15.79 -3.03 -22.68
N ALA A 10 -16.49 -2.14 -21.97
CA ALA A 10 -15.86 -1.07 -21.19
C ALA A 10 -15.09 -1.62 -19.97
N GLU A 11 -15.65 -2.60 -19.26
CA GLU A 11 -15.00 -3.24 -18.12
C GLU A 11 -13.74 -4.01 -18.56
N ASN A 12 -13.80 -4.73 -19.69
CA ASN A 12 -12.64 -5.40 -20.27
C ASN A 12 -11.54 -4.41 -20.68
N TRP A 13 -11.92 -3.26 -21.24
CA TRP A 13 -10.96 -2.21 -21.59
C TRP A 13 -10.26 -1.65 -20.35
N ILE A 14 -11.01 -1.41 -19.26
CA ILE A 14 -10.43 -0.97 -17.97
C ILE A 14 -9.50 -2.05 -17.40
N LEU A 15 -9.92 -3.32 -17.42
CA LEU A 15 -9.13 -4.45 -16.93
C LEU A 15 -7.76 -4.51 -17.64
N GLN A 16 -7.74 -4.32 -18.96
CA GLN A 16 -6.52 -4.25 -19.76
C GLN A 16 -5.61 -3.07 -19.38
N LYS A 17 -6.09 -2.03 -18.70
CA LYS A 17 -5.25 -0.93 -18.20
C LYS A 17 -4.65 -1.22 -16.83
N ILE A 18 -5.33 -2.03 -16.01
CA ILE A 18 -4.94 -2.32 -14.63
C ILE A 18 -4.06 -3.57 -14.54
N VAL A 19 -4.34 -4.60 -15.34
CA VAL A 19 -3.59 -5.86 -15.35
C VAL A 19 -2.57 -5.84 -16.46
N LEU A 20 -1.34 -6.27 -16.17
CA LEU A 20 -0.30 -6.48 -17.17
C LEU A 20 -0.49 -7.85 -17.79
N SER A 21 -0.61 -7.91 -19.12
CA SER A 21 -0.71 -9.18 -19.85
C SER A 21 0.66 -9.80 -20.12
N GLU A 22 0.69 -11.12 -20.28
CA GLU A 22 1.89 -11.86 -20.68
C GLU A 22 2.50 -11.30 -21.98
N ALA A 23 1.65 -10.96 -22.95
CA ALA A 23 2.08 -10.37 -24.22
C ALA A 23 2.76 -9.01 -24.05
N GLU A 24 2.31 -8.16 -23.11
CA GLU A 24 2.98 -6.89 -22.79
C GLU A 24 4.30 -7.10 -22.05
N VAL A 25 4.35 -8.09 -21.15
CA VAL A 25 5.53 -8.35 -20.31
C VAL A 25 6.66 -9.00 -21.09
N TYR A 26 6.36 -9.94 -21.99
CA TYR A 26 7.36 -10.73 -22.72
C TYR A 26 7.52 -10.34 -24.20
N ALA A 27 6.99 -9.18 -24.61
CA ALA A 27 7.18 -8.69 -25.97
C ALA A 27 8.69 -8.55 -26.29
N PRO A 28 9.16 -8.92 -27.50
CA PRO A 28 10.59 -8.86 -27.85
C PRO A 28 11.24 -7.48 -27.71
N GLY A 29 10.47 -6.39 -27.83
CA GLY A 29 10.95 -5.02 -27.64
C GLY A 29 10.82 -4.48 -26.22
N GLN A 30 10.37 -5.30 -25.28
CA GLN A 30 10.14 -4.87 -23.91
C GLN A 30 11.46 -4.66 -23.17
N THR A 31 11.53 -3.55 -22.43
CA THR A 31 12.70 -3.20 -21.61
C THR A 31 12.29 -3.08 -20.15
N LEU A 32 13.27 -3.11 -19.24
CA LEU A 32 13.03 -2.85 -17.81
C LEU A 32 12.32 -1.51 -17.59
N ASN A 33 12.76 -0.47 -18.32
CA ASN A 33 12.10 0.84 -18.32
C ASN A 33 10.65 0.78 -18.83
N GLY A 34 10.42 0.02 -19.92
CA GLY A 34 9.10 -0.16 -20.52
C GLY A 34 8.12 -0.84 -19.56
N VAL A 35 8.56 -1.90 -18.89
CA VAL A 35 7.68 -2.65 -17.96
C VAL A 35 7.39 -1.83 -16.71
N TRP A 36 8.38 -1.11 -16.17
CA TRP A 36 8.14 -0.17 -15.06
C TRP A 36 7.20 0.97 -15.43
N ALA A 37 7.30 1.52 -16.65
CA ALA A 37 6.38 2.55 -17.11
C ALA A 37 4.93 2.02 -17.19
N ARG A 38 4.76 0.79 -17.71
CA ARG A 38 3.47 0.13 -17.81
C ARG A 38 2.88 -0.24 -16.45
N PHE A 39 3.71 -0.74 -15.53
CA PHE A 39 3.34 -1.02 -14.14
C PHE A 39 2.87 0.25 -13.43
N ASN A 40 3.62 1.34 -13.54
CA ASN A 40 3.22 2.63 -12.97
C ASN A 40 1.94 3.20 -13.59
N GLN A 41 1.65 2.91 -14.85
CA GLN A 41 0.36 3.27 -15.46
C GLN A 41 -0.80 2.47 -14.85
N ALA A 42 -0.63 1.16 -14.68
CA ALA A 42 -1.62 0.29 -14.05
C ALA A 42 -1.94 0.73 -12.62
N THR A 43 -0.90 0.97 -11.79
CA THR A 43 -1.09 1.36 -10.39
C THR A 43 -1.78 2.72 -10.26
N ARG A 44 -1.48 3.70 -11.13
CA ARG A 44 -2.21 4.98 -11.16
C ARG A 44 -3.68 4.81 -11.53
N CYS A 45 -3.99 3.97 -12.53
CA CYS A 45 -5.36 3.70 -12.93
C CYS A 45 -6.15 3.04 -11.79
N PHE A 46 -5.55 2.03 -11.15
CA PHE A 46 -6.10 1.34 -9.99
C PHE A 46 -6.36 2.28 -8.81
N LYS A 47 -5.40 3.15 -8.49
CA LYS A 47 -5.53 4.13 -7.40
C LYS A 47 -6.75 5.02 -7.58
N GLY A 48 -6.98 5.53 -8.80
CA GLY A 48 -8.15 6.36 -9.10
C GLY A 48 -9.50 5.67 -8.84
N LEU A 49 -9.56 4.34 -8.90
CA LEU A 49 -10.78 3.58 -8.58
C LEU A 49 -10.91 3.29 -7.08
N LEU A 50 -9.79 3.17 -6.37
CA LEU A 50 -9.76 2.89 -4.94
C LEU A 50 -9.90 4.11 -4.03
N SER A 51 -9.63 5.32 -4.54
CA SER A 51 -9.47 6.55 -3.73
C SER A 51 -10.77 7.16 -3.19
N TYR A 52 -11.74 6.34 -2.76
CA TYR A 52 -12.87 6.81 -1.96
C TYR A 52 -13.34 5.78 -0.93
N ARG A 53 -13.95 6.26 0.16
CA ARG A 53 -14.23 5.50 1.37
C ARG A 53 -14.86 4.13 1.13
N LYS A 54 -16.01 4.07 0.44
CA LYS A 54 -16.75 2.81 0.29
C LYS A 54 -15.97 1.74 -0.46
N VAL A 55 -15.25 2.10 -1.53
CA VAL A 55 -14.41 1.13 -2.25
C VAL A 55 -13.16 0.78 -1.44
N TYR A 56 -12.60 1.71 -0.69
CA TYR A 56 -11.47 1.43 0.18
C TYR A 56 -11.81 0.38 1.25
N GLU A 57 -12.94 0.55 1.95
CA GLU A 57 -13.44 -0.41 2.93
C GLU A 57 -13.73 -1.78 2.28
N TRP A 58 -14.40 -1.78 1.12
CA TRP A 58 -14.64 -3.01 0.35
C TRP A 58 -13.34 -3.71 -0.04
N TYR A 59 -12.34 -2.96 -0.52
CA TYR A 59 -11.06 -3.51 -0.93
C TYR A 59 -10.32 -4.19 0.22
N ILE A 60 -10.32 -3.59 1.42
CA ILE A 60 -9.72 -4.19 2.62
C ILE A 60 -10.45 -5.49 2.99
N ASP A 61 -11.78 -5.48 2.98
CA ASP A 61 -12.60 -6.67 3.26
C ASP A 61 -12.32 -7.82 2.28
N GLN A 62 -12.22 -7.52 0.99
CA GLN A 62 -11.90 -8.49 -0.05
C GLN A 62 -10.46 -8.99 0.05
N ALA A 63 -9.49 -8.11 0.33
CA ALA A 63 -8.10 -8.50 0.54
C ALA A 63 -7.96 -9.50 1.71
N ILE A 64 -8.66 -9.26 2.83
CA ILE A 64 -8.67 -10.20 3.96
C ILE A 64 -9.35 -11.52 3.59
N SER A 65 -10.47 -11.46 2.86
CA SER A 65 -11.19 -12.66 2.42
C SER A 65 -10.31 -13.54 1.52
N TRP A 66 -9.62 -12.95 0.55
CA TRP A 66 -8.65 -13.66 -0.30
C TRP A 66 -7.48 -14.23 0.48
N MET A 67 -6.92 -13.50 1.45
CA MET A 67 -5.88 -14.04 2.32
C MET A 67 -6.37 -15.31 3.05
N ILE A 68 -7.59 -15.30 3.59
CA ILE A 68 -8.18 -16.47 4.27
C ILE A 68 -8.37 -17.65 3.31
N ASP A 69 -8.87 -17.38 2.10
CA ASP A 69 -9.09 -18.41 1.09
C ASP A 69 -7.76 -19.09 0.73
N GLU A 70 -6.69 -18.29 0.57
CA GLU A 70 -5.30 -18.71 0.31
C GLU A 70 -4.53 -19.16 1.57
N LYS A 71 -5.21 -19.33 2.73
CA LYS A 71 -4.62 -19.82 4.00
C LYS A 71 -3.54 -18.91 4.60
N VAL A 72 -3.56 -17.62 4.27
CA VAL A 72 -2.72 -16.57 4.85
C VAL A 72 -3.41 -15.99 6.09
N MET A 73 -2.74 -16.09 7.25
CA MET A 73 -3.28 -15.67 8.55
C MET A 73 -2.81 -14.29 9.02
N TYR A 74 -1.80 -13.71 8.36
CA TYR A 74 -1.17 -12.45 8.72
C TYR A 74 -0.49 -11.82 7.50
N ALA A 75 -0.52 -10.49 7.41
CA ALA A 75 0.24 -9.75 6.40
C ALA A 75 0.75 -8.41 6.94
N GLU A 76 1.92 -7.99 6.45
CA GLU A 76 2.42 -6.63 6.58
C GLU A 76 2.34 -5.97 5.21
N LEU A 77 1.43 -5.01 5.06
CA LEU A 77 1.12 -4.38 3.78
C LEU A 77 1.93 -3.10 3.61
N ARG A 78 2.26 -2.79 2.35
CA ARG A 78 3.08 -1.63 1.94
C ARG A 78 2.23 -0.60 1.16
N PRO A 79 1.24 0.06 1.77
CA PRO A 79 0.47 1.09 1.09
C PRO A 79 1.35 2.33 0.86
N MET A 80 1.19 2.94 -0.30
CA MET A 80 1.81 4.22 -0.62
C MET A 80 0.95 5.36 -0.11
N LEU A 81 1.37 6.01 0.99
CA LEU A 81 0.61 7.05 1.71
C LEU A 81 0.97 8.48 1.27
N LEU A 82 1.60 8.63 0.11
CA LEU A 82 2.01 9.92 -0.43
C LEU A 82 0.82 10.79 -0.84
N ASP A 83 -0.25 10.17 -1.37
CA ASP A 83 -1.51 10.88 -1.61
C ASP A 83 -2.20 10.94 -0.25
N LYS A 84 -2.03 12.09 0.42
CA LYS A 84 -2.32 12.30 1.85
C LYS A 84 -3.78 12.10 2.25
N SER A 85 -4.66 11.81 1.30
CA SER A 85 -6.06 11.55 1.55
C SER A 85 -6.74 10.74 0.44
N ILE A 86 -7.89 10.18 0.79
CA ILE A 86 -8.91 9.67 -0.13
C ILE A 86 -10.20 10.48 0.00
N SER A 87 -11.09 10.42 -0.97
CA SER A 87 -12.39 11.11 -0.90
C SER A 87 -13.37 10.39 0.04
N ALA A 88 -14.21 11.14 0.73
CA ALA A 88 -15.43 10.60 1.32
C ALA A 88 -16.47 10.29 0.23
N ASP A 89 -17.52 9.53 0.58
CA ASP A 89 -18.54 9.11 -0.39
C ASP A 89 -19.42 10.27 -0.89
N ASP A 90 -19.42 11.41 -0.19
CA ASP A 90 -20.09 12.64 -0.62
C ASP A 90 -19.31 13.43 -1.68
N GLY A 91 -18.04 13.10 -1.89
CA GLY A 91 -17.15 13.81 -2.82
C GLY A 91 -16.70 15.20 -2.35
N GLU A 92 -17.14 15.66 -1.18
CA GLU A 92 -16.80 16.99 -0.62
C GLU A 92 -15.72 16.90 0.44
N HIS A 93 -15.77 15.85 1.28
CA HIS A 93 -14.82 15.67 2.37
C HIS A 93 -13.67 14.75 1.97
N THR A 94 -12.55 14.89 2.68
CA THR A 94 -11.38 14.04 2.50
C THR A 94 -11.05 13.30 3.79
N ILE A 95 -10.61 12.06 3.65
CA ILE A 95 -10.15 11.20 4.74
C ILE A 95 -8.63 11.15 4.66
N ASP A 96 -7.96 11.73 5.63
CA ASP A 96 -6.49 11.78 5.70
C ASP A 96 -5.86 10.40 6.01
N ASN A 97 -4.54 10.34 6.09
CA ASN A 97 -3.82 9.10 6.40
C ASN A 97 -4.23 8.49 7.75
N ALA A 98 -4.48 9.32 8.78
CA ALA A 98 -4.93 8.81 10.08
C ALA A 98 -6.36 8.24 9.99
N GLY A 99 -7.25 8.89 9.25
CA GLY A 99 -8.57 8.39 8.92
C GLY A 99 -8.52 7.06 8.16
N GLN A 100 -7.62 6.94 7.18
CA GLN A 100 -7.39 5.67 6.47
C GLN A 100 -6.93 4.55 7.42
N MET A 101 -6.02 4.83 8.38
CA MET A 101 -5.60 3.84 9.38
C MET A 101 -6.77 3.40 10.29
N LYS A 102 -7.67 4.32 10.65
CA LYS A 102 -8.90 3.99 11.39
C LYS A 102 -9.80 3.06 10.58
N LEU A 103 -10.03 3.37 9.30
CA LEU A 103 -10.83 2.52 8.41
C LEU A 103 -10.26 1.11 8.30
N ILE A 104 -8.93 0.97 8.20
CA ILE A 104 -8.26 -0.33 8.19
C ILE A 104 -8.56 -1.12 9.47
N LEU A 105 -8.37 -0.50 10.64
CA LEU A 105 -8.64 -1.15 11.93
C LEU A 105 -10.10 -1.55 12.07
N ASP A 106 -11.03 -0.67 11.69
CA ASP A 106 -12.47 -0.93 11.75
C ASP A 106 -12.85 -2.12 10.85
N CYS A 107 -12.31 -2.19 9.63
CA CYS A 107 -12.54 -3.31 8.71
C CYS A 107 -11.98 -4.63 9.24
N VAL A 108 -10.75 -4.61 9.78
CA VAL A 108 -10.11 -5.79 10.38
C VAL A 108 -10.92 -6.29 11.57
N ALA A 109 -11.28 -5.40 12.49
CA ALA A 109 -12.07 -5.74 13.69
C ALA A 109 -13.44 -6.31 13.32
N LYS A 110 -14.12 -5.70 12.32
CA LYS A 110 -15.39 -6.20 11.79
C LYS A 110 -15.22 -7.63 11.25
N LYS A 111 -14.22 -7.88 10.41
CA LYS A 111 -13.98 -9.21 9.82
C LYS A 111 -13.66 -10.27 10.87
N GLN A 112 -12.82 -9.94 11.84
CA GLN A 112 -12.48 -10.86 12.94
C GLN A 112 -13.73 -11.19 13.77
N ALA A 113 -14.56 -10.19 14.10
CA ALA A 113 -15.81 -10.42 14.82
C ALA A 113 -16.82 -11.28 14.03
N GLU A 114 -16.88 -11.14 12.70
CA GLU A 114 -17.67 -12.02 11.83
C GLU A 114 -17.17 -13.48 11.87
N LEU A 115 -15.86 -13.68 11.80
CA LEU A 115 -15.23 -15.00 11.86
C LEU A 115 -15.42 -15.66 13.24
N ASP A 116 -15.25 -14.91 14.33
CA ASP A 116 -15.42 -15.42 15.68
C ASP A 116 -16.86 -15.89 15.92
N LYS A 117 -17.85 -15.11 15.50
CA LYS A 117 -19.28 -15.51 15.55
C LYS A 117 -19.56 -16.79 14.77
N ALA A 118 -18.82 -17.04 13.69
CA ALA A 118 -18.93 -18.24 12.88
C ALA A 118 -18.07 -19.42 13.39
N GLY A 119 -17.35 -19.28 14.51
CA GLY A 119 -16.41 -20.30 15.00
C GLY A 119 -15.15 -20.45 14.13
N ARG A 120 -14.87 -19.46 13.29
CA ARG A 120 -13.81 -19.44 12.27
C ARG A 120 -12.70 -18.41 12.56
N GLY A 121 -12.64 -17.85 13.77
CA GLY A 121 -11.62 -16.86 14.18
C GLY A 121 -10.18 -17.31 13.94
N HIS A 122 -9.93 -18.63 14.05
CA HIS A 122 -8.63 -19.25 13.78
C HIS A 122 -8.12 -19.07 12.33
N LEU A 123 -8.97 -18.65 11.39
CA LEU A 123 -8.58 -18.42 10.00
C LEU A 123 -7.86 -17.08 9.79
N PHE A 124 -8.07 -16.08 10.65
CA PHE A 124 -7.39 -14.78 10.57
C PHE A 124 -7.12 -14.17 11.95
N PRO A 125 -6.35 -14.86 12.81
CA PRO A 125 -6.22 -14.50 14.22
C PRO A 125 -5.30 -13.29 14.46
N PHE A 126 -4.40 -12.97 13.53
CA PHE A 126 -3.33 -11.98 13.76
C PHE A 126 -3.61 -10.60 13.18
N GLY A 127 -4.60 -10.47 12.29
CA GLY A 127 -4.87 -9.22 11.60
C GLY A 127 -3.80 -8.88 10.56
N LEU A 128 -3.54 -7.60 10.38
CA LEU A 128 -2.55 -7.07 9.46
C LEU A 128 -1.82 -5.87 10.08
N LYS A 129 -0.65 -5.55 9.52
CA LYS A 129 0.11 -4.34 9.86
C LYS A 129 0.49 -3.56 8.61
N ILE A 130 0.94 -2.34 8.81
CA ILE A 130 1.25 -1.38 7.76
C ILE A 130 2.71 -0.92 7.86
N ILE A 131 3.42 -1.06 6.75
CA ILE A 131 4.73 -0.47 6.52
C ILE A 131 4.49 0.82 5.71
N HIS A 132 4.80 1.98 6.29
CA HIS A 132 4.63 3.26 5.61
C HIS A 132 5.59 3.32 4.42
N CYS A 133 5.05 3.47 3.20
CA CYS A 133 5.87 3.50 1.99
C CYS A 133 5.82 4.86 1.31
N THR A 134 6.97 5.26 0.78
CA THR A 134 7.10 6.45 -0.06
C THR A 134 7.90 6.15 -1.34
N PRO A 135 7.62 6.79 -2.48
CA PRO A 135 8.36 6.51 -3.69
C PRO A 135 9.79 7.07 -3.65
N ARG A 136 10.72 6.29 -4.17
CA ARG A 136 12.15 6.63 -4.31
C ARG A 136 12.43 7.87 -5.17
N SER A 137 11.47 8.29 -5.99
CA SER A 137 11.63 9.43 -6.91
C SER A 137 11.51 10.81 -6.24
N ILE A 138 11.23 10.88 -4.93
CA ILE A 138 10.98 12.14 -4.24
C ILE A 138 12.26 12.88 -3.83
N SER A 139 12.15 14.18 -3.53
CA SER A 139 13.27 14.93 -2.97
C SER A 139 13.53 14.55 -1.50
N LYS A 140 14.74 14.84 -1.02
CA LYS A 140 15.12 14.73 0.39
C LYS A 140 14.16 15.45 1.34
N GLN A 141 13.71 16.66 0.97
CA GLN A 141 12.76 17.43 1.77
C GLN A 141 11.40 16.74 1.89
N LEU A 142 10.93 16.10 0.80
CA LEU A 142 9.68 15.36 0.83
C LEU A 142 9.85 14.07 1.63
N LEU A 143 10.99 13.37 1.52
CA LEU A 143 11.26 12.21 2.35
C LEU A 143 11.22 12.56 3.84
N GLN A 144 11.83 13.68 4.25
CA GLN A 144 11.78 14.11 5.65
C GLN A 144 10.33 14.26 6.14
N ARG A 145 9.45 14.85 5.33
CA ARG A 145 8.02 14.96 5.67
C ARG A 145 7.34 13.59 5.79
N GLU A 146 7.66 12.64 4.91
CA GLU A 146 7.12 11.28 5.00
C GLU A 146 7.58 10.53 6.25
N LEU A 147 8.84 10.75 6.64
CA LEU A 147 9.41 10.21 7.88
C LEU A 147 8.71 10.82 9.10
N ASP A 148 8.46 12.12 9.11
CA ASP A 148 7.72 12.81 10.17
C ASP A 148 6.27 12.30 10.26
N ASP A 149 5.59 12.16 9.13
CA ASP A 149 4.24 11.59 9.05
C ASP A 149 4.21 10.14 9.56
N CYS A 150 5.23 9.33 9.23
CA CYS A 150 5.34 7.97 9.72
C CYS A 150 5.46 7.91 11.26
N MET A 151 6.24 8.80 11.87
CA MET A 151 6.33 8.91 13.33
C MET A 151 5.00 9.30 13.95
N GLU A 152 4.27 10.23 13.34
CA GLU A 152 2.97 10.67 13.85
C GLU A 152 1.93 9.54 13.77
N LEU A 153 1.86 8.84 12.63
CA LEU A 153 1.01 7.66 12.50
C LEU A 153 1.41 6.55 13.48
N LYS A 154 2.72 6.35 13.73
CA LYS A 154 3.19 5.38 14.72
C LYS A 154 2.72 5.72 16.13
N LYS A 155 2.69 6.99 16.52
CA LYS A 155 2.17 7.42 17.83
C LYS A 155 0.67 7.14 17.97
N GLN A 156 -0.09 7.44 16.93
CA GLN A 156 -1.55 7.26 16.92
C GLN A 156 -1.96 5.79 16.81
N PHE A 157 -1.19 5.00 16.05
CA PHE A 157 -1.49 3.60 15.73
C PHE A 157 -0.29 2.68 16.03
N PRO A 158 0.15 2.57 17.30
CA PRO A 158 1.41 1.93 17.67
C PRO A 158 1.48 0.44 17.32
N HIS A 159 0.34 -0.23 17.24
CA HIS A 159 0.24 -1.66 16.90
C HIS A 159 0.02 -1.92 15.41
N LEU A 160 -0.39 -0.91 14.64
CA LEU A 160 -0.66 -1.03 13.21
C LEU A 160 0.58 -0.67 12.38
N ILE A 161 1.22 0.47 12.65
CA ILE A 161 2.42 0.89 11.92
C ILE A 161 3.62 0.07 12.41
N CYS A 162 4.20 -0.76 11.54
CA CYS A 162 5.30 -1.67 11.89
C CYS A 162 6.64 -1.33 11.25
N GLY A 163 6.71 -0.35 10.35
CA GLY A 163 7.97 0.05 9.76
C GLY A 163 7.83 1.09 8.65
N PHE A 164 8.95 1.35 7.98
CA PHE A 164 9.06 2.31 6.88
C PHE A 164 9.85 1.72 5.70
N ASP A 165 9.47 2.07 4.47
CA ASP A 165 10.08 1.59 3.23
C ASP A 165 10.12 2.68 2.13
N ILE A 166 11.09 2.57 1.24
CA ILE A 166 11.28 3.40 0.05
C ILE A 166 11.10 2.51 -1.18
N VAL A 167 10.00 2.72 -1.92
CA VAL A 167 9.54 1.83 -3.00
C VAL A 167 9.73 2.43 -4.40
N GLY A 168 9.65 1.58 -5.42
CA GLY A 168 9.76 1.97 -6.83
C GLY A 168 11.06 1.50 -7.49
N ALA A 169 11.17 1.69 -8.80
CA ALA A 169 12.27 1.19 -9.62
C ALA A 169 13.66 1.49 -9.02
N GLU A 170 14.42 0.44 -8.70
CA GLU A 170 15.67 0.57 -7.94
C GLU A 170 16.85 1.06 -8.79
N ASP A 171 16.79 0.83 -10.10
CA ASP A 171 17.76 1.24 -11.12
C ASP A 171 17.79 2.78 -11.38
N ARG A 172 17.08 3.55 -10.55
CA ARG A 172 16.99 5.02 -10.61
C ARG A 172 18.02 5.69 -9.69
N PRO A 173 18.33 6.98 -9.91
CA PRO A 173 19.48 7.63 -9.24
C PRO A 173 19.42 7.67 -7.71
N ASN A 174 18.23 7.73 -7.13
CA ASN A 174 18.05 7.93 -5.69
C ASN A 174 18.14 6.58 -4.93
N HIS A 175 19.32 5.97 -4.88
CA HIS A 175 19.53 4.78 -4.03
C HIS A 175 19.31 5.09 -2.54
N ILE A 176 19.15 4.09 -1.67
CA ILE A 176 18.91 4.31 -0.21
C ILE A 176 19.96 5.28 0.39
N GLY A 177 21.24 5.08 0.06
CA GLY A 177 22.34 5.95 0.51
C GLY A 177 22.22 7.42 0.10
N TYR A 178 21.46 7.77 -0.95
CA TYR A 178 21.18 9.16 -1.31
C TYR A 178 20.46 9.91 -0.16
N TYR A 179 19.68 9.18 0.65
CA TYR A 179 18.91 9.69 1.78
C TYR A 179 19.56 9.43 3.14
N PHE A 180 20.85 9.12 3.19
CA PHE A 180 21.52 8.69 4.42
C PHE A 180 21.32 9.66 5.60
N GLU A 181 21.43 10.96 5.36
CA GLU A 181 21.31 11.99 6.40
C GLU A 181 19.90 12.00 7.01
N GLU A 182 18.88 11.97 6.17
CA GLU A 182 17.47 11.96 6.56
C GLU A 182 17.13 10.69 7.35
N LEU A 183 17.59 9.54 6.88
CA LEU A 183 17.34 8.24 7.51
C LEU A 183 18.03 8.09 8.87
N VAL A 184 19.27 8.57 9.01
CA VAL A 184 19.99 8.57 10.30
C VAL A 184 19.34 9.55 11.28
N SER A 185 18.93 10.73 10.79
CA SER A 185 18.20 11.71 11.62
C SER A 185 16.89 11.12 12.16
N PHE A 186 16.12 10.43 11.30
CA PHE A 186 14.90 9.76 11.71
C PHE A 186 15.10 8.68 12.77
N GLN A 187 16.15 7.86 12.68
CA GLN A 187 16.43 6.86 13.71
C GLN A 187 16.72 7.49 15.07
N ARG A 188 17.49 8.60 15.10
CA ARG A 188 17.77 9.36 16.32
C ARG A 188 16.50 9.94 16.93
N GLU A 189 15.62 10.48 16.09
CA GLU A 189 14.35 11.05 16.54
C GLU A 189 13.41 9.96 17.07
N CYS A 190 13.35 8.80 16.40
CA CYS A 190 12.62 7.62 16.89
C CYS A 190 13.14 7.18 18.26
N GLU A 191 14.46 7.10 18.46
CA GLU A 191 15.06 6.76 19.75
C GLU A 191 14.71 7.78 20.85
N ALA A 192 14.82 9.08 20.54
CA ALA A 192 14.49 10.16 21.47
C ALA A 192 13.01 10.11 21.92
N GLN A 193 12.11 9.77 21.00
CA GLN A 193 10.68 9.64 21.26
C GLN A 193 10.24 8.24 21.70
N ARG A 194 11.18 7.29 21.84
CA ARG A 194 10.92 5.87 22.16
C ARG A 194 9.96 5.18 21.18
N LEU A 195 10.04 5.55 19.91
CA LEU A 195 9.32 4.92 18.82
C LEU A 195 10.17 3.81 18.21
N ASN A 196 9.58 2.62 18.05
CA ASN A 196 10.21 1.52 17.31
C ASN A 196 9.65 1.46 15.89
N ILE A 197 10.38 2.01 14.93
CA ILE A 197 10.06 1.99 13.50
C ILE A 197 11.26 1.43 12.73
N PRO A 198 11.33 0.11 12.51
CA PRO A 198 12.38 -0.48 11.71
C PRO A 198 12.24 -0.08 10.23
N PHE A 199 13.36 -0.04 9.53
CA PHE A 199 13.38 0.06 8.08
C PHE A 199 13.25 -1.32 7.45
N LEU A 200 12.36 -1.45 6.45
CA LEU A 200 12.16 -2.67 5.67
C LEU A 200 12.34 -2.35 4.18
N PHE A 201 13.53 -1.88 3.82
CA PHE A 201 13.80 -1.36 2.49
C PHE A 201 13.77 -2.43 1.40
N HIS A 202 13.20 -2.09 0.25
CA HIS A 202 13.60 -2.73 -1.01
C HIS A 202 15.07 -2.45 -1.30
N ALA A 203 15.86 -3.50 -1.54
CA ALA A 203 17.28 -3.42 -1.83
C ALA A 203 17.72 -4.57 -2.74
N GLY A 204 18.45 -4.24 -3.80
CA GLY A 204 19.01 -5.21 -4.75
C GLY A 204 18.06 -5.69 -5.86
N GLU A 205 16.92 -5.02 -6.08
CA GLU A 205 16.04 -5.26 -7.24
C GLU A 205 16.62 -4.63 -8.51
N THR A 206 17.79 -5.13 -8.93
CA THR A 206 18.54 -4.63 -10.09
C THR A 206 19.30 -5.74 -10.80
N LEU A 207 19.64 -5.51 -12.06
CA LEU A 207 20.50 -6.38 -12.88
C LEU A 207 21.92 -5.82 -13.05
N LEU A 208 22.23 -4.68 -12.41
CA LEU A 208 23.52 -4.00 -12.43
C LEU A 208 24.51 -4.61 -11.42
#